data_AF-A0A0A7S1B3-F1
#
_entry.id   AF-A0A0A7S1B3-F1
#
_cell.length_a   1.000
_cell.length_b   1.000
_cell.length_c   1.000
_cell.angle_alpha   90.00
_cell.angle_beta   90.00
_cell.angle_gamma   90.00
#
_symmetry.space_group_name_H-M   'P 1'
#
loop_
_entity.id
_entity.type
_entity.pdbx_description
1 polymer ?
#
loop_
_entity_poly.entity_id
_entity_poly.type
_entity_poly.pdbx_seq_one_letter_code
_entity_poly.pdbx_strand_id
1 'polypeptide(L)'
;MKRFLTIFVLLLSSIFIFQTSAEAAKTKYESWNALIDEMDIILNQAYDAYFIKDVTGAKDLVNKAYFGFYEKHGIERAVMSYISGQRGTDTEYQFAKIKRLMTDNAPNKVVRTEIDTILKMLHEDANELDGKQDSGWGTFLAALIIILREGTEAILVIAAITAYLVRSGNKSYVKIVYWSSFAAVIASILAAIAIQVVFDISGANQEMIEGVAMLLATIVLFFVSNWMLSKSEAQAWKNYVEGKVKMAVATGSGVALGGAAFLSVFREGAETILFYQAMIADAKDHISMVFLGLGVGCLLLVAIFMIIRFGSLKLPLKAFFIGTSILMYLLAVVFAGGGIKELQEADIIPVTPVNYIRSIDLLGIYPTVETLVPQVFMLLVVVVSFIYLKSRKVK
;
A
#
# COMPACT_ATOMS: atom_id res chain seq x y z
N MET A 1 -33.34 -4.13 11.40
CA MET A 1 -32.94 -3.48 10.13
C MET A 1 -32.82 -1.97 10.29
N LYS A 2 -33.89 -1.21 10.57
CA LYS A 2 -33.80 0.25 10.80
C LYS A 2 -32.72 0.62 11.84
N ARG A 3 -32.73 0.00 13.03
CA ARG A 3 -31.72 0.24 14.07
C ARG A 3 -30.28 -0.11 13.67
N PHE A 4 -30.07 -1.10 12.81
CA PHE A 4 -28.72 -1.53 12.38
C PHE A 4 -28.16 -0.58 11.31
N LEU A 5 -29.02 -0.13 10.39
CA LEU A 5 -28.70 0.90 9.40
C LEU A 5 -28.43 2.25 10.10
N THR A 6 -29.23 2.61 11.12
CA THR A 6 -29.02 3.84 11.89
C THR A 6 -27.73 3.81 12.70
N ILE A 7 -27.40 2.69 13.37
CA ILE A 7 -26.14 2.55 14.13
C ILE A 7 -24.92 2.54 13.19
N PHE A 8 -25.02 1.90 12.03
CA PHE A 8 -23.95 1.88 11.03
C PHE A 8 -23.73 3.25 10.36
N VAL A 9 -24.83 3.97 10.05
CA VAL A 9 -24.76 5.36 9.56
C VAL A 9 -24.21 6.31 10.63
N LEU A 10 -24.55 6.10 11.91
CA LEU A 10 -23.99 6.86 13.02
C LEU A 10 -22.47 6.59 13.22
N LEU A 11 -22.03 5.35 13.04
CA LEU A 11 -20.61 4.98 13.02
C LEU A 11 -19.88 5.60 11.83
N LEU A 12 -20.48 5.59 10.64
CA LEU A 12 -19.96 6.30 9.46
C LEU A 12 -19.85 7.82 9.69
N SER A 13 -20.83 8.43 10.36
CA SER A 13 -20.73 9.85 10.73
C SER A 13 -19.69 10.12 11.81
N SER A 14 -19.35 9.14 12.66
CA SER A 14 -18.28 9.29 13.65
C SER A 14 -16.86 9.24 13.05
N ILE A 15 -16.70 8.63 11.88
CA ILE A 15 -15.44 8.66 11.11
C ILE A 15 -15.16 10.08 10.58
N PHE A 16 -16.20 10.89 10.36
CA PHE A 16 -16.06 12.32 10.00
C PHE A 16 -15.79 13.25 11.19
N ILE A 17 -15.90 12.77 12.44
CA ILE A 17 -15.70 13.62 13.63
C ILE A 17 -14.23 13.63 14.10
N PHE A 18 -13.37 12.76 13.56
CA PHE A 18 -11.92 12.79 13.84
C PHE A 18 -11.12 13.72 12.90
N GLN A 19 -11.77 14.77 12.39
CA GLN A 19 -11.16 15.72 11.47
C GLN A 19 -10.42 16.88 12.16
N THR A 20 -10.32 16.88 13.49
CA THR A 20 -9.73 17.99 14.26
C THR A 20 -8.60 17.50 15.17
N SER A 21 -7.43 17.23 14.61
CA SER A 21 -6.13 17.26 15.32
C SER A 21 -4.93 16.93 14.43
N ALA A 22 -5.13 16.36 13.24
CA ALA A 22 -4.04 16.03 12.31
C ALA A 22 -3.56 17.20 11.43
N GLU A 23 -4.00 18.43 11.71
CA GLU A 23 -3.60 19.65 10.97
C GLU A 23 -2.35 20.32 11.57
N ALA A 24 -1.64 19.63 12.46
CA ALA A 24 -0.56 20.20 13.26
C ALA A 24 0.80 19.49 13.10
N ALA A 25 1.10 18.95 11.92
CA ALA A 25 2.48 18.65 11.53
C ALA A 25 2.87 19.58 10.38
N LYS A 26 3.36 20.78 10.72
CA LYS A 26 3.88 21.76 9.76
C LYS A 26 4.89 21.10 8.82
N THR A 27 4.58 21.08 7.52
CA THR A 27 5.60 20.99 6.47
C THR A 27 6.58 22.14 6.68
N LYS A 28 7.87 21.84 6.85
CA LYS A 28 8.92 22.84 7.10
C LYS A 28 9.12 23.80 5.90
N TYR A 29 8.58 23.47 4.73
CA TYR A 29 8.78 24.19 3.47
C TYR A 29 7.43 24.59 2.86
N GLU A 30 7.30 25.88 2.52
CA GLU A 30 6.06 26.45 1.97
C GLU A 30 5.91 26.20 0.46
N SER A 31 6.98 25.81 -0.24
CA SER A 31 6.99 25.52 -1.68
C SER A 31 8.14 24.59 -2.10
N TRP A 32 8.09 24.05 -3.32
CA TRP A 32 9.21 23.32 -3.91
C TRP A 32 10.43 24.22 -4.07
N ASN A 33 10.25 25.48 -4.46
CA ASN A 33 11.36 26.44 -4.52
C ASN A 33 12.03 26.62 -3.15
N ALA A 34 11.28 26.74 -2.05
CA ALA A 34 11.87 26.87 -0.71
C ALA A 34 12.73 25.67 -0.31
N LEU A 35 12.39 24.48 -0.82
CA LEU A 35 13.17 23.27 -0.61
C LEU A 35 14.40 23.24 -1.52
N ILE A 36 14.26 23.63 -2.79
CA ILE A 36 15.39 23.74 -3.73
C ILE A 36 16.39 24.80 -3.26
N ASP A 37 15.95 25.89 -2.64
CA ASP A 37 16.84 26.91 -2.05
C ASP A 37 17.76 26.31 -0.97
N GLU A 38 17.25 25.39 -0.13
CA GLU A 38 18.10 24.67 0.82
C GLU A 38 19.07 23.70 0.12
N MET A 39 18.62 23.02 -0.95
CA MET A 39 19.50 22.19 -1.77
C MET A 39 20.59 23.00 -2.48
N ASP A 40 20.27 24.23 -2.88
CA ASP A 40 21.20 25.16 -3.52
C ASP A 40 22.38 25.45 -2.59
N ILE A 41 22.09 25.74 -1.32
CA ILE A 41 23.12 25.91 -0.28
C ILE A 41 23.99 24.66 -0.15
N ILE A 42 23.39 23.47 -0.07
CA ILE A 42 24.12 22.20 0.12
C ILE A 42 25.02 21.89 -1.08
N LEU A 43 24.53 22.10 -2.31
CA LEU A 43 25.28 21.83 -3.53
C LEU A 43 26.41 22.83 -3.76
N ASN A 44 26.23 24.09 -3.38
CA ASN A 44 27.32 25.06 -3.37
C ASN A 44 28.36 24.71 -2.29
N GLN A 45 27.95 24.26 -1.10
CA GLN A 45 28.89 23.75 -0.08
C GLN A 45 29.65 22.51 -0.58
N ALA A 46 29.00 21.64 -1.34
CA ALA A 46 29.66 20.49 -1.96
C ALA A 46 30.77 20.94 -2.93
N TYR A 47 30.51 21.99 -3.71
CA TYR A 47 31.52 22.59 -4.57
C TYR A 47 32.69 23.19 -3.76
N ASP A 48 32.39 23.92 -2.69
CA ASP A 48 33.43 24.54 -1.85
C ASP A 48 34.33 23.49 -1.18
N ALA A 49 33.74 22.40 -0.67
CA ALA A 49 34.47 21.25 -0.14
C ALA A 49 35.38 20.63 -1.21
N TYR A 50 34.86 20.46 -2.44
CA TYR A 50 35.65 19.94 -3.55
C TYR A 50 36.81 20.88 -3.91
N PHE A 51 36.58 22.20 -3.91
CA PHE A 51 37.58 23.21 -4.23
C PHE A 51 38.77 23.20 -3.26
N ILE A 52 38.52 22.95 -1.98
CA ILE A 52 39.57 22.77 -0.96
C ILE A 52 40.17 21.36 -0.94
N LYS A 53 39.85 20.53 -1.95
CA LYS A 53 40.29 19.14 -2.14
C LYS A 53 39.74 18.13 -1.14
N ASP A 54 38.65 18.44 -0.45
CA ASP A 54 37.89 17.46 0.33
C ASP A 54 36.86 16.75 -0.56
N VAL A 55 37.34 15.75 -1.30
CA VAL A 55 36.51 14.98 -2.25
C VAL A 55 35.44 14.16 -1.52
N THR A 56 35.75 13.65 -0.33
CA THR A 56 34.83 12.82 0.44
C THR A 56 33.68 13.67 0.98
N GLY A 57 33.99 14.78 1.66
CA GLY A 57 32.97 15.70 2.18
C GLY A 57 32.12 16.30 1.06
N ALA A 58 32.71 16.61 -0.09
CA ALA A 58 31.96 17.06 -1.27
C ALA A 58 30.92 16.03 -1.73
N LYS A 59 31.30 14.75 -1.85
CA LYS A 59 30.39 13.69 -2.27
C LYS A 59 29.29 13.42 -1.24
N ASP A 60 29.61 13.51 0.04
CA ASP A 60 28.62 13.35 1.12
C ASP A 60 27.56 14.45 1.08
N LEU A 61 27.96 15.69 0.77
CA LEU A 61 27.02 16.79 0.57
C LEU A 61 26.14 16.60 -0.68
N VAL A 62 26.70 16.09 -1.79
CA VAL A 62 25.89 15.72 -2.97
C VAL A 62 24.89 14.59 -2.65
N ASN A 63 25.31 13.58 -1.89
CA ASN A 63 24.41 12.52 -1.41
C ASN A 63 23.32 13.07 -0.50
N LYS A 64 23.66 14.01 0.40
CA LYS A 64 22.68 14.67 1.27
C LYS A 64 21.64 15.45 0.47
N ALA A 65 22.05 16.17 -0.57
CA ALA A 65 21.12 16.85 -1.46
C ALA A 65 20.19 15.86 -2.18
N TYR A 66 20.70 14.74 -2.66
CA TYR A 66 19.89 13.73 -3.34
C TYR A 66 18.98 12.95 -2.37
N PHE A 67 19.53 12.12 -1.49
CA PHE A 67 18.75 11.25 -0.61
C PHE A 67 18.01 12.02 0.49
N GLY A 68 18.66 13.04 1.06
CA GLY A 68 18.11 13.79 2.18
C GLY A 68 17.02 14.79 1.79
N PHE A 69 17.03 15.25 0.53
CA PHE A 69 16.09 16.25 0.05
C PHE A 69 15.31 15.80 -1.19
N TYR A 70 15.99 15.58 -2.31
CA TYR A 70 15.36 15.27 -3.60
C TYR A 70 14.43 14.04 -3.52
N GLU A 71 14.90 12.95 -2.96
CA GLU A 71 14.14 11.70 -2.82
C GLU A 71 13.17 11.75 -1.63
N LYS A 72 13.69 12.03 -0.42
CA LYS A 72 12.91 12.00 0.84
C LYS A 72 11.69 12.92 0.84
N HIS A 73 11.81 14.10 0.27
CA HIS A 73 10.69 15.04 0.18
C HIS A 73 9.80 14.83 -1.07
N GLY A 74 10.10 13.83 -1.88
CA GLY A 74 9.26 13.41 -3.00
C GLY A 74 9.39 14.28 -4.26
N ILE A 75 10.48 15.06 -4.39
CA ILE A 75 10.73 15.87 -5.59
C ILE A 75 10.89 14.96 -6.80
N GLU A 76 11.63 13.85 -6.66
CA GLU A 76 11.80 12.85 -7.72
C GLU A 76 10.44 12.36 -8.25
N ARG A 77 9.55 11.92 -7.34
CA ARG A 77 8.20 11.45 -7.67
C ARG A 77 7.37 12.55 -8.34
N ALA A 78 7.47 13.79 -7.84
CA ALA A 78 6.76 14.92 -8.40
C ALA A 78 7.24 15.26 -9.82
N VAL A 79 8.55 15.32 -10.05
CA VAL A 79 9.15 15.53 -11.38
C VAL A 79 8.72 14.44 -12.36
N MET A 80 8.80 13.16 -11.94
CA MET A 80 8.42 12.04 -12.80
C MET A 80 6.92 12.07 -13.17
N SER A 81 6.07 12.51 -12.24
CA SER A 81 4.62 12.51 -12.41
C SER A 81 4.08 13.72 -13.16
N TYR A 82 4.63 14.91 -12.88
CA TYR A 82 4.10 16.20 -13.36
C TYR A 82 4.88 16.84 -14.50
N ILE A 83 6.16 16.47 -14.67
CA ILE A 83 7.01 16.98 -15.75
C ILE A 83 7.23 15.87 -16.77
N SER A 84 8.04 14.87 -16.44
CA SER A 84 8.16 13.62 -17.18
C SER A 84 9.09 12.62 -16.48
N GLY A 85 8.86 11.33 -16.69
CA GLY A 85 9.80 10.29 -16.25
C GLY A 85 11.20 10.42 -16.87
N GLN A 86 11.32 10.99 -18.07
CA GLN A 86 12.63 11.28 -18.67
C GLN A 86 13.36 12.37 -17.88
N ARG A 87 12.68 13.46 -17.51
CA ARG A 87 13.26 14.53 -16.71
C ARG A 87 13.78 14.03 -15.36
N GLY A 88 12.99 13.22 -14.65
CA GLY A 88 13.43 12.63 -13.38
C GLY A 88 14.71 11.80 -13.52
N THR A 89 14.80 11.01 -14.60
CA THR A 89 16.02 10.23 -14.89
C THR A 89 17.21 11.13 -15.23
N ASP A 90 17.01 12.20 -16.00
CA ASP A 90 18.08 13.13 -16.36
C ASP A 90 18.65 13.81 -15.11
N THR A 91 17.78 14.17 -14.16
CA THR A 91 18.15 14.77 -12.88
C THR A 91 18.94 13.79 -12.01
N GLU A 92 18.50 12.54 -11.89
CA GLU A 92 19.23 11.46 -11.17
C GLU A 92 20.62 11.22 -11.79
N TYR A 93 20.67 11.10 -13.12
CA TYR A 93 21.93 10.95 -13.86
C TYR A 93 22.89 12.11 -13.58
N GLN A 94 22.38 13.34 -13.52
CA GLN A 94 23.19 14.52 -13.28
C GLN A 94 23.81 14.51 -11.87
N PHE A 95 23.08 14.11 -10.83
CA PHE A 95 23.65 13.88 -9.49
C PHE A 95 24.75 12.81 -9.50
N ALA A 96 24.53 11.69 -10.18
CA ALA A 96 25.52 10.62 -10.31
C ALA A 96 26.78 11.09 -11.06
N LYS A 97 26.60 11.87 -12.13
CA LYS A 97 27.68 12.44 -12.95
C LYS A 97 28.59 13.37 -12.14
N ILE A 98 28.01 14.24 -11.30
CA ILE A 98 28.80 15.14 -10.42
C ILE A 98 29.68 14.32 -9.48
N LYS A 99 29.11 13.31 -8.80
CA LYS A 99 29.87 12.44 -7.88
C LYS A 99 30.99 11.67 -8.59
N ARG A 100 30.74 11.21 -9.81
CA ARG A 100 31.75 10.55 -10.64
C ARG A 100 32.89 11.50 -10.97
N LEU A 101 32.59 12.71 -11.44
CA LEU A 101 33.61 13.72 -11.75
C LEU A 101 34.44 14.12 -10.54
N MET A 102 33.82 14.22 -9.37
CA MET A 102 34.55 14.44 -8.10
C MET A 102 35.48 13.28 -7.78
N THR A 103 35.03 12.04 -7.98
CA THR A 103 35.85 10.82 -7.76
C THR A 103 37.03 10.76 -8.74
N ASP A 104 36.82 11.16 -9.98
CA ASP A 104 37.82 11.19 -11.04
C ASP A 104 38.79 12.39 -10.93
N ASN A 105 38.67 13.22 -9.88
CA ASN A 105 39.44 14.46 -9.66
C ASN A 105 39.39 15.40 -10.89
N ALA A 106 38.22 15.52 -11.51
CA ALA A 106 38.02 16.40 -12.66
C ALA A 106 38.35 17.87 -12.33
N PRO A 107 38.71 18.70 -13.33
CA PRO A 107 39.02 20.11 -13.08
C PRO A 107 37.86 20.85 -12.39
N ASN A 108 38.15 21.72 -11.42
CA ASN A 108 37.15 22.48 -10.65
C ASN A 108 36.09 23.15 -11.52
N LYS A 109 36.51 23.72 -12.67
CA LYS A 109 35.59 24.36 -13.62
C LYS A 109 34.54 23.39 -14.17
N VAL A 110 34.91 22.14 -14.45
CA VAL A 110 34.01 21.10 -14.95
C VAL A 110 33.00 20.73 -13.87
N VAL A 111 33.46 20.47 -12.64
CA VAL A 111 32.56 20.15 -11.51
C VAL A 111 31.60 21.31 -11.23
N ARG A 112 32.07 22.56 -11.27
CA ARG A 112 31.21 23.75 -11.11
C ARG A 112 30.11 23.79 -12.17
N THR A 113 30.46 23.59 -13.44
CA THR A 113 29.48 23.63 -14.54
C THR A 113 28.38 22.58 -14.37
N GLU A 114 28.73 21.38 -13.89
CA GLU A 114 27.75 20.32 -13.67
C GLU A 114 26.88 20.58 -12.44
N ILE A 115 27.43 21.22 -11.40
CA ILE A 115 26.67 21.73 -10.25
C ILE A 115 25.70 22.84 -10.67
N ASP A 116 26.15 23.82 -11.47
CA ASP A 116 25.27 24.86 -12.01
C ASP A 116 24.15 24.28 -12.87
N THR A 117 24.45 23.20 -13.60
CA THR A 117 23.48 22.50 -14.44
C THR A 117 22.40 21.82 -13.59
N ILE A 118 22.76 21.07 -12.54
CA ILE A 118 21.75 20.45 -11.67
C ILE A 118 20.93 21.49 -10.92
N LEU A 119 21.55 22.58 -10.44
CA LEU A 119 20.84 23.66 -9.77
C LEU A 119 19.80 24.31 -10.69
N LYS A 120 20.20 24.60 -11.94
CA LYS A 120 19.27 25.11 -12.94
C LYS A 120 18.12 24.13 -13.19
N MET A 121 18.41 22.83 -13.31
CA MET A 121 17.37 21.83 -13.52
C MET A 121 16.38 21.78 -12.34
N LEU A 122 16.89 21.80 -11.11
CA LEU A 122 16.07 21.78 -9.90
C LEU A 122 15.18 23.02 -9.78
N HIS A 123 15.71 24.20 -10.09
CA HIS A 123 14.93 25.45 -10.10
C HIS A 123 13.88 25.47 -11.22
N GLU A 124 14.20 24.96 -12.42
CA GLU A 124 13.22 24.78 -13.49
C GLU A 124 12.10 23.84 -13.07
N ASP A 125 12.45 22.71 -12.46
CA ASP A 125 11.51 21.70 -11.98
C ASP A 125 10.63 22.29 -10.86
N ALA A 126 11.21 22.97 -9.88
CA ALA A 126 10.46 23.63 -8.81
C ALA A 126 9.50 24.70 -9.33
N ASN A 127 9.91 25.51 -10.31
CA ASN A 127 9.03 26.51 -10.93
C ASN A 127 7.86 25.88 -11.70
N GLU A 128 8.06 24.70 -12.27
CA GLU A 128 7.00 23.97 -12.96
C GLU A 128 6.06 23.23 -11.99
N LEU A 129 6.59 22.79 -10.85
CA LEU A 129 5.85 22.08 -9.81
C LEU A 129 5.12 23.01 -8.84
N ASP A 130 5.68 24.19 -8.56
CA ASP A 130 5.04 25.18 -7.68
C ASP A 130 3.73 25.68 -8.28
N GLY A 131 2.65 25.55 -7.49
CA GLY A 131 1.29 25.85 -7.93
C GLY A 131 0.55 24.69 -8.59
N LYS A 132 1.22 23.58 -8.96
CA LYS A 132 0.59 22.32 -9.34
C LYS A 132 0.45 21.43 -8.10
N GLN A 133 -0.63 21.59 -7.34
CA GLN A 133 -0.94 20.66 -6.25
C GLN A 133 -1.41 19.32 -6.85
N ASP A 134 -0.82 18.22 -6.37
CA ASP A 134 -1.34 16.90 -6.63
C ASP A 134 -2.79 16.83 -6.13
N SER A 135 -3.71 16.51 -7.04
CA SER A 135 -5.13 16.36 -6.70
C SER A 135 -5.40 15.24 -5.69
N GLY A 136 -4.42 14.39 -5.39
CA GLY A 136 -4.53 13.22 -4.51
C GLY A 136 -5.49 12.17 -5.05
N TRP A 137 -5.84 12.24 -6.34
CA TRP A 137 -6.83 11.37 -6.96
C TRP A 137 -6.36 9.92 -7.06
N GLY A 138 -5.05 9.70 -7.23
CA GLY A 138 -4.44 8.39 -7.12
C GLY A 138 -4.64 7.76 -5.74
N THR A 139 -4.36 8.53 -4.68
CA THR A 139 -4.57 8.12 -3.28
C THR A 139 -6.05 7.83 -2.98
N PHE A 140 -6.94 8.69 -3.47
CA PHE A 140 -8.39 8.45 -3.36
C PHE A 140 -8.81 7.13 -4.01
N LEU A 141 -8.38 6.88 -5.25
CA LEU A 141 -8.72 5.67 -5.99
C LEU A 141 -8.11 4.41 -5.34
N ALA A 142 -6.87 4.50 -4.86
CA ALA A 142 -6.22 3.42 -4.13
C ALA A 142 -7.01 3.05 -2.87
N ALA A 143 -7.34 4.04 -2.03
CA ALA A 143 -8.16 3.85 -0.84
C ALA A 143 -9.52 3.23 -1.19
N LEU A 144 -10.19 3.78 -2.20
CA LEU A 144 -11.49 3.30 -2.66
C LEU A 144 -11.43 1.82 -3.10
N ILE A 145 -10.41 1.44 -3.87
CA ILE A 145 -10.24 0.06 -4.36
C ILE A 145 -9.98 -0.90 -3.19
N ILE A 146 -9.15 -0.50 -2.21
CA ILE A 146 -8.84 -1.34 -1.04
C ILE A 146 -10.12 -1.67 -0.28
N ILE A 147 -10.88 -0.67 0.17
CA ILE A 147 -12.08 -0.92 0.97
C ILE A 147 -13.15 -1.66 0.18
N LEU A 148 -13.32 -1.36 -1.11
CA LEU A 148 -14.27 -2.06 -1.96
C LEU A 148 -13.92 -3.53 -2.08
N ARG A 149 -12.63 -3.87 -2.18
CA ARG A 149 -12.18 -5.26 -2.26
C ARG A 149 -12.47 -5.99 -0.95
N GLU A 150 -11.86 -5.57 0.16
CA GLU A 150 -11.95 -6.30 1.43
C GLU A 150 -13.39 -6.33 1.97
N GLY A 151 -14.10 -5.21 1.84
CA GLY A 151 -15.50 -5.12 2.22
C GLY A 151 -16.40 -6.02 1.38
N THR A 152 -16.14 -6.15 0.07
CA THR A 152 -16.93 -7.05 -0.77
C THR A 152 -16.64 -8.51 -0.43
N GLU A 153 -15.38 -8.87 -0.14
CA GLU A 153 -15.01 -10.22 0.32
C GLU A 153 -15.76 -10.58 1.62
N ALA A 154 -15.73 -9.69 2.61
CA ALA A 154 -16.49 -9.86 3.85
C ALA A 154 -18.00 -10.02 3.58
N ILE A 155 -18.59 -9.16 2.74
CA ILE A 155 -20.00 -9.24 2.37
C ILE A 155 -20.33 -10.57 1.70
N LEU A 156 -19.48 -11.08 0.79
CA LEU A 156 -19.71 -12.33 0.07
C LEU A 156 -19.69 -13.54 1.01
N VAL A 157 -18.79 -13.56 1.99
CA VAL A 157 -18.76 -14.61 3.02
C VAL A 157 -20.05 -14.58 3.85
N ILE A 158 -20.44 -13.40 4.34
CA ILE A 158 -21.65 -13.24 5.16
C ILE A 158 -22.91 -13.54 4.36
N ALA A 159 -22.97 -13.14 3.09
CA ALA A 159 -24.07 -13.45 2.18
C ALA A 159 -24.16 -14.95 1.93
N ALA A 160 -23.03 -15.65 1.74
CA ALA A 160 -23.02 -17.10 1.53
C ALA A 160 -23.50 -17.87 2.76
N ILE A 161 -22.99 -17.53 3.94
CA ILE A 161 -23.42 -18.13 5.21
C ILE A 161 -24.92 -17.86 5.42
N THR A 162 -25.37 -16.62 5.21
CA THR A 162 -26.77 -16.23 5.37
C THR A 162 -27.68 -16.95 4.39
N ALA A 163 -27.28 -17.06 3.12
CA ALA A 163 -28.04 -17.75 2.07
C ALA A 163 -28.21 -19.23 2.41
N TYR A 164 -27.13 -19.89 2.88
CA TYR A 164 -27.21 -21.27 3.33
C TYR A 164 -28.19 -21.42 4.50
N LEU A 165 -28.08 -20.61 5.55
CA LEU A 165 -28.94 -20.70 6.74
C LEU A 165 -30.42 -20.48 6.40
N VAL A 166 -30.69 -19.56 5.49
CA VAL A 166 -32.05 -19.30 5.01
C VAL A 166 -32.58 -20.51 4.23
N ARG A 167 -31.76 -21.12 3.37
CA ARG A 167 -32.12 -22.30 2.58
C ARG A 167 -32.28 -23.57 3.43
N SER A 168 -31.52 -23.69 4.51
CA SER A 168 -31.56 -24.83 5.42
C SER A 168 -32.61 -24.70 6.54
N GLY A 169 -33.50 -23.69 6.48
CA GLY A 169 -34.54 -23.45 7.48
C GLY A 169 -34.07 -22.80 8.80
N ASN A 170 -32.76 -22.54 8.95
CA ASN A 170 -32.12 -22.05 10.18
C ASN A 170 -32.06 -20.52 10.26
N LYS A 171 -33.16 -19.83 9.92
CA LYS A 171 -33.22 -18.36 9.85
C LYS A 171 -32.89 -17.66 11.19
N SER A 172 -33.10 -18.33 12.33
CA SER A 172 -32.79 -17.80 13.67
C SER A 172 -31.30 -17.48 13.84
N TYR A 173 -30.42 -18.30 13.25
CA TYR A 173 -28.97 -18.17 13.35
C TYR A 173 -28.39 -17.04 12.50
N VAL A 174 -29.15 -16.48 11.55
CA VAL A 174 -28.71 -15.32 10.74
C VAL A 174 -28.40 -14.11 11.63
N LYS A 175 -29.15 -13.93 12.73
CA LYS A 175 -28.86 -12.85 13.69
C LYS A 175 -27.49 -13.00 14.34
N ILE A 176 -27.08 -14.23 14.66
CA ILE A 176 -25.78 -14.51 15.26
C ILE A 176 -24.67 -14.13 14.28
N VAL A 177 -24.80 -14.52 13.01
CA VAL A 177 -23.84 -14.16 11.96
C VAL A 177 -23.64 -12.64 11.87
N TYR A 178 -24.72 -11.85 11.85
CA TYR A 178 -24.60 -10.39 11.79
C TYR A 178 -23.97 -9.78 13.05
N TRP A 179 -24.33 -10.27 14.24
CA TRP A 179 -23.72 -9.78 15.49
C TRP A 179 -22.25 -10.14 15.59
N SER A 180 -21.88 -11.36 15.18
CA SER A 180 -20.48 -11.79 15.10
C SER A 180 -19.68 -10.98 14.09
N SER A 181 -20.29 -10.64 12.94
CA SER A 181 -19.65 -9.77 11.93
C SER A 181 -19.43 -8.36 12.47
N PHE A 182 -20.43 -7.80 13.15
CA PHE A 182 -20.32 -6.48 13.77
C PHE A 182 -19.26 -6.45 14.88
N ALA A 183 -19.23 -7.47 15.73
CA ALA A 183 -18.19 -7.63 16.74
C ALA A 183 -16.79 -7.75 16.12
N ALA A 184 -16.66 -8.43 14.97
CA ALA A 184 -15.40 -8.54 14.25
C ALA A 184 -14.90 -7.21 13.69
N VAL A 185 -15.79 -6.36 13.16
CA VAL A 185 -15.43 -5.00 12.71
C VAL A 185 -14.90 -4.17 13.89
N ILE A 186 -15.60 -4.19 15.03
CA ILE A 186 -15.13 -3.50 16.25
C ILE A 186 -13.77 -4.06 16.71
N ALA A 187 -13.63 -5.39 16.76
CA ALA A 187 -12.38 -6.03 17.14
C ALA A 187 -11.22 -5.66 16.21
N SER A 188 -11.50 -5.51 14.91
CA SER A 188 -10.50 -5.07 13.92
C SER A 188 -10.05 -3.64 14.25
N ILE A 189 -10.98 -2.71 14.46
CA ILE A 189 -10.65 -1.32 14.82
C ILE A 189 -9.83 -1.26 16.13
N LEU A 190 -10.22 -2.03 17.15
CA LEU A 190 -9.46 -2.10 18.40
C LEU A 190 -8.06 -2.69 18.20
N ALA A 191 -7.91 -3.69 17.33
CA ALA A 191 -6.61 -4.23 16.96
C ALA A 191 -5.75 -3.18 16.25
N ALA A 192 -6.32 -2.37 15.36
CA ALA A 192 -5.61 -1.25 14.72
C ALA A 192 -5.03 -0.27 15.74
N ILE A 193 -5.86 0.14 16.70
CA ILE A 193 -5.46 1.08 17.76
C ILE A 193 -4.37 0.47 18.63
N ALA A 194 -4.52 -0.81 19.03
CA ALA A 194 -3.52 -1.51 19.82
C ALA A 194 -2.17 -1.60 19.09
N ILE A 195 -2.19 -1.85 17.78
CA ILE A 195 -0.99 -1.93 16.93
C ILE A 195 -0.28 -0.57 16.86
N GLN A 196 -1.02 0.54 16.64
CA GLN A 196 -0.42 1.88 16.63
C GLN A 196 0.27 2.23 17.96
N VAL A 197 -0.39 1.95 19.09
CA VAL A 197 0.18 2.21 20.42
C VAL A 197 1.49 1.43 20.64
N VAL A 198 1.61 0.22 20.10
CA VAL A 198 2.84 -0.58 20.22
C VAL A 198 3.96 -0.04 19.32
N PHE A 199 3.63 0.42 18.11
CA PHE A 199 4.61 0.98 17.19
C PHE A 199 5.17 2.32 17.65
N ASP A 200 4.33 3.22 18.20
CA ASP A 200 4.76 4.53 18.70
C ASP A 200 5.79 4.45 19.84
N ILE A 201 5.80 3.35 20.59
CA ILE A 201 6.72 3.12 21.72
C ILE A 201 8.12 2.66 21.23
N SER A 202 8.23 2.20 19.99
CA SER A 202 9.38 1.42 19.49
C SER A 202 10.17 2.12 18.38
N GLY A 203 10.33 3.45 18.44
CA GLY A 203 10.94 4.26 17.38
C GLY A 203 12.42 3.96 17.02
N ALA A 204 13.10 3.07 17.74
CA ALA A 204 14.51 2.73 17.49
C ALA A 204 14.73 1.60 16.44
N ASN A 205 13.66 1.02 15.88
CA ASN A 205 13.74 -0.07 14.90
C ASN A 205 12.61 -0.02 13.86
N GLN A 206 12.11 1.17 13.55
CA GLN A 206 10.91 1.31 12.74
C GLN A 206 11.12 0.74 11.33
N GLU A 207 12.23 1.08 10.65
CA GLU A 207 12.51 0.58 9.29
C GLU A 207 12.64 -0.95 9.26
N MET A 208 13.30 -1.54 10.27
CA MET A 208 13.43 -3.00 10.38
C MET A 208 12.06 -3.68 10.51
N ILE A 209 11.19 -3.15 11.36
CA ILE A 209 9.89 -3.78 11.61
C ILE A 209 8.98 -3.62 10.39
N GLU A 210 9.01 -2.47 9.71
CA GLU A 210 8.29 -2.23 8.48
C GLU A 210 8.75 -3.20 7.37
N GLY A 211 10.05 -3.35 7.18
CA GLY A 211 10.61 -4.30 6.22
C GLY A 211 10.21 -5.76 6.49
N VAL A 212 10.34 -6.22 7.74
CA VAL A 212 9.91 -7.57 8.13
C VAL A 212 8.40 -7.75 7.95
N ALA A 213 7.59 -6.75 8.30
CA ALA A 213 6.15 -6.81 8.12
C ALA A 213 5.75 -6.93 6.65
N MET A 214 6.40 -6.19 5.74
CA MET A 214 6.15 -6.28 4.30
C MET A 214 6.56 -7.64 3.71
N LEU A 215 7.67 -8.24 4.18
CA LEU A 215 8.06 -9.59 3.76
C LEU A 215 7.09 -10.66 4.27
N LEU A 216 6.61 -10.54 5.51
CA LEU A 216 5.57 -11.42 6.03
C LEU A 216 4.26 -11.25 5.23
N ALA A 217 3.88 -10.01 4.93
CA ALA A 217 2.72 -9.71 4.11
C ALA A 217 2.86 -10.35 2.72
N THR A 218 4.03 -10.30 2.08
CA THR A 218 4.29 -10.98 0.79
C THR A 218 3.89 -12.47 0.81
N ILE A 219 4.28 -13.20 1.86
CA ILE A 219 3.96 -14.62 2.03
C ILE A 219 2.45 -14.82 2.24
N VAL A 220 1.84 -13.99 3.10
CA VAL A 220 0.41 -14.04 3.40
C VAL A 220 -0.43 -13.76 2.15
N LEU A 221 -0.12 -12.68 1.42
CA LEU A 221 -0.80 -12.29 0.19
C LEU A 221 -0.72 -13.39 -0.86
N PHE A 222 0.45 -14.01 -1.04
CA PHE A 222 0.58 -15.15 -1.94
C PHE A 222 -0.32 -16.33 -1.52
N PHE A 223 -0.34 -16.68 -0.23
CA PHE A 223 -1.16 -17.78 0.27
C PHE A 223 -2.66 -17.51 0.10
N VAL A 224 -3.11 -16.30 0.44
CA VAL A 224 -4.51 -15.87 0.30
C VAL A 224 -4.93 -15.83 -1.16
N SER A 225 -4.09 -15.28 -2.05
CA SER A 225 -4.32 -15.27 -3.50
C SER A 225 -4.56 -16.68 -4.06
N ASN A 226 -3.70 -17.63 -3.67
CA ASN A 226 -3.84 -19.02 -4.07
C ASN A 226 -5.12 -19.65 -3.56
N TRP A 227 -5.45 -19.38 -2.30
CA TRP A 227 -6.68 -19.86 -1.70
C TRP A 227 -7.91 -19.36 -2.47
N MET A 228 -7.97 -18.05 -2.76
CA MET A 228 -9.07 -17.44 -3.51
C MET A 228 -9.17 -17.98 -4.95
N LEU A 229 -8.06 -18.07 -5.68
CA LEU A 229 -8.02 -18.67 -7.03
C LEU A 229 -8.45 -20.15 -7.05
N SER A 230 -8.14 -20.89 -5.99
CA SER A 230 -8.59 -22.28 -5.84
C SER A 230 -10.10 -22.40 -5.60
N LYS A 231 -10.72 -21.35 -5.06
CA LYS A 231 -12.17 -21.25 -4.77
C LYS A 231 -12.96 -20.46 -5.80
N SER A 232 -12.32 -20.00 -6.89
CA SER A 232 -12.92 -19.15 -7.92
C SER A 232 -14.12 -19.77 -8.65
N GLU A 233 -14.38 -21.07 -8.50
CA GLU A 233 -15.53 -21.73 -9.11
C GLU A 233 -16.74 -21.73 -8.20
N ALA A 234 -17.89 -21.36 -8.75
CA ALA A 234 -19.17 -21.33 -8.04
C ALA A 234 -19.52 -22.70 -7.40
N GLN A 235 -19.11 -23.81 -8.02
CA GLN A 235 -19.35 -25.16 -7.49
C GLN A 235 -18.39 -25.52 -6.34
N ALA A 236 -17.11 -25.15 -6.43
CA ALA A 236 -16.14 -25.35 -5.35
C ALA A 236 -16.48 -24.51 -4.11
N TRP A 237 -16.97 -23.29 -4.33
CA TRP A 237 -17.50 -22.43 -3.28
C TRP A 237 -18.76 -23.02 -2.64
N LYS A 238 -19.73 -23.45 -3.47
CA LYS A 238 -20.96 -24.12 -3.00
C LYS A 238 -20.65 -25.35 -2.15
N ASN A 239 -19.72 -26.21 -2.59
CA ASN A 239 -19.32 -27.41 -1.85
C ASN A 239 -18.61 -27.07 -0.52
N TYR A 240 -17.76 -26.04 -0.49
CA TYR A 240 -17.09 -25.58 0.74
C TYR A 240 -18.09 -25.07 1.78
N VAL A 241 -19.03 -24.24 1.34
CA VAL A 241 -20.10 -23.69 2.19
C VAL A 241 -21.02 -24.82 2.65
N GLU A 242 -21.46 -25.72 1.76
CA GLU A 242 -22.29 -26.87 2.14
C GLU A 242 -21.59 -27.78 3.15
N GLY A 243 -20.28 -28.05 3.01
CA GLY A 243 -19.52 -28.89 3.92
C GLY A 243 -19.31 -28.27 5.31
N LYS A 244 -18.86 -27.01 5.36
CA LYS A 244 -18.63 -26.29 6.62
C LYS A 244 -19.93 -26.06 7.38
N VAL A 245 -21.03 -25.75 6.67
CA VAL A 245 -22.29 -25.46 7.34
C VAL A 245 -23.07 -26.74 7.68
N LYS A 246 -22.94 -27.85 6.93
CA LYS A 246 -23.42 -29.17 7.40
C LYS A 246 -22.78 -29.57 8.73
N MET A 247 -21.47 -29.39 8.87
CA MET A 247 -20.76 -29.66 10.13
C MET A 247 -21.23 -28.73 11.26
N ALA A 248 -21.31 -27.42 11.02
CA ALA A 248 -21.70 -26.45 12.05
C ALA A 248 -23.15 -26.64 12.52
N VAL A 249 -24.07 -26.97 11.59
CA VAL A 249 -25.48 -27.25 11.88
C VAL A 249 -25.66 -28.60 12.58
N ALA A 250 -24.89 -29.64 12.22
CA ALA A 250 -24.97 -30.95 12.88
C ALA A 250 -24.60 -30.89 14.37
N THR A 251 -23.75 -29.95 14.77
CA THR A 251 -23.36 -29.73 16.18
C THR A 251 -24.28 -28.77 16.96
N GLY A 252 -25.30 -28.16 16.34
CA GLY A 252 -26.22 -27.21 17.00
C GLY A 252 -25.57 -25.90 17.51
N SER A 253 -24.28 -25.67 17.22
CA SER A 253 -23.51 -24.61 17.86
C SER A 253 -23.60 -23.30 17.07
N GLY A 254 -24.53 -22.43 17.50
CA GLY A 254 -24.54 -21.02 17.06
C GLY A 254 -23.20 -20.32 17.32
N VAL A 255 -22.42 -20.79 18.30
CA VAL A 255 -21.07 -20.31 18.61
C VAL A 255 -20.07 -20.66 17.51
N ALA A 256 -20.09 -21.88 16.96
CA ALA A 256 -19.19 -22.27 15.87
C ALA A 256 -19.46 -21.47 14.59
N LEU A 257 -20.74 -21.23 14.29
CA LEU A 257 -21.17 -20.41 13.17
C LEU A 257 -20.81 -18.93 13.38
N GLY A 258 -21.06 -18.40 14.59
CA GLY A 258 -20.68 -17.04 14.96
C GLY A 258 -19.16 -16.84 14.91
N GLY A 259 -18.38 -17.80 15.41
CA GLY A 259 -16.93 -17.81 15.34
C GLY A 259 -16.42 -17.83 13.89
N ALA A 260 -17.02 -18.64 13.01
CA ALA A 260 -16.66 -18.65 11.60
C ALA A 260 -16.94 -17.31 10.91
N ALA A 261 -18.10 -16.70 11.16
CA ALA A 261 -18.43 -15.38 10.65
C ALA A 261 -17.51 -14.29 11.21
N PHE A 262 -17.25 -14.33 12.52
CA PHE A 262 -16.36 -13.40 13.21
C PHE A 262 -14.94 -13.47 12.63
N LEU A 263 -14.33 -14.66 12.59
CA LEU A 263 -12.95 -14.83 12.13
C LEU A 263 -12.80 -14.45 10.66
N SER A 264 -13.81 -14.72 9.83
CA SER A 264 -13.78 -14.33 8.43
C SER A 264 -13.77 -12.81 8.29
N VAL A 265 -14.71 -12.12 8.93
CA VAL A 265 -14.80 -10.64 8.86
C VAL A 265 -13.62 -9.97 9.56
N PHE A 266 -13.13 -10.53 10.66
CA PHE A 266 -11.97 -10.02 11.39
C PHE A 266 -10.71 -10.11 10.54
N ARG A 267 -10.54 -11.20 9.78
CA ARG A 267 -9.43 -11.31 8.82
C ARG A 267 -9.48 -10.22 7.76
N GLU A 268 -10.61 -10.06 7.07
CA GLU A 268 -10.75 -9.00 6.04
C GLU A 268 -10.58 -7.60 6.66
N GLY A 269 -11.07 -7.40 7.89
CA GLY A 269 -10.89 -6.16 8.64
C GLY A 269 -9.43 -5.89 8.99
N ALA A 270 -8.69 -6.89 9.46
CA ALA A 270 -7.26 -6.79 9.75
C ALA A 270 -6.44 -6.49 8.49
N GLU A 271 -6.73 -7.17 7.37
CA GLU A 271 -6.10 -6.88 6.07
C GLU A 271 -6.38 -5.44 5.63
N THR A 272 -7.65 -4.98 5.71
CA THR A 272 -8.03 -3.59 5.42
C THR A 272 -7.20 -2.61 6.24
N ILE A 273 -7.09 -2.83 7.55
CA ILE A 273 -6.32 -1.95 8.45
C ILE A 273 -4.86 -1.89 8.04
N LEU A 274 -4.22 -3.03 7.77
CA LEU A 274 -2.81 -3.05 7.39
C LEU A 274 -2.57 -2.29 6.08
N PHE A 275 -3.44 -2.47 5.08
CA PHE A 275 -3.32 -1.71 3.82
C PHE A 275 -3.55 -0.22 4.01
N TYR A 276 -4.54 0.17 4.84
CA TYR A 276 -4.79 1.58 5.12
C TYR A 276 -3.68 2.22 5.96
N GLN A 277 -3.04 1.49 6.89
CA GLN A 277 -1.88 1.99 7.64
C GLN A 277 -0.71 2.29 6.70
N ALA A 278 -0.36 1.33 5.82
CA ALA A 278 0.69 1.53 4.83
C ALA A 278 0.39 2.73 3.90
N MET A 279 -0.87 2.85 3.45
CA MET A 279 -1.29 3.96 2.60
C MET A 279 -1.28 5.30 3.33
N ILE A 280 -1.66 5.36 4.61
CA ILE A 280 -1.63 6.61 5.40
C ILE A 280 -0.17 7.04 5.63
N ALA A 281 0.75 6.11 5.85
CA ALA A 281 2.17 6.40 5.99
C ALA A 281 2.76 7.03 4.70
N ASP A 282 2.35 6.56 3.52
CA ASP A 282 2.81 7.11 2.24
C ASP A 282 2.03 8.37 1.79
N ALA A 283 0.79 8.56 2.24
CA ALA A 283 -0.10 9.59 1.72
C ALA A 283 0.31 11.03 2.03
N LYS A 284 1.22 11.28 3.00
CA LYS A 284 1.71 12.62 3.42
C LYS A 284 0.59 13.68 3.42
N ASP A 285 0.55 14.57 2.42
CA ASP A 285 -0.41 15.69 2.32
C ASP A 285 -1.81 15.29 1.81
N HIS A 286 -2.02 14.05 1.38
CA HIS A 286 -3.27 13.54 0.80
C HIS A 286 -4.08 12.62 1.73
N ILE A 287 -3.85 12.70 3.05
CA ILE A 287 -4.61 11.92 4.03
C ILE A 287 -6.13 12.17 3.90
N SER A 288 -6.54 13.40 3.55
CA SER A 288 -7.94 13.73 3.31
C SER A 288 -8.57 12.89 2.19
N MET A 289 -7.81 12.60 1.13
CA MET A 289 -8.24 11.76 0.00
C MET A 289 -8.35 10.28 0.39
N VAL A 290 -7.52 9.80 1.32
CA VAL A 290 -7.64 8.44 1.89
C VAL A 290 -8.99 8.27 2.58
N PHE A 291 -9.36 9.21 3.46
CA PHE A 291 -10.64 9.16 4.18
C PHE A 291 -11.84 9.35 3.26
N LEU A 292 -11.71 10.20 2.23
CA LEU A 292 -12.74 10.36 1.21
C LEU A 292 -12.97 9.04 0.44
N GLY A 293 -11.89 8.36 0.04
CA GLY A 293 -11.94 7.04 -0.59
C GLY A 293 -12.60 5.98 0.29
N LEU A 294 -12.22 5.95 1.57
CA LEU A 294 -12.85 5.08 2.57
C LEU A 294 -14.35 5.35 2.71
N GLY A 295 -14.74 6.62 2.83
CA GLY A 295 -16.15 7.02 3.01
C GLY A 295 -17.01 6.67 1.81
N VAL A 296 -16.56 7.01 0.59
CA VAL A 296 -17.24 6.66 -0.66
C VAL A 296 -17.32 5.14 -0.83
N GLY A 297 -16.24 4.43 -0.55
CA GLY A 297 -16.19 2.97 -0.61
C GLY A 297 -17.17 2.30 0.35
N CYS A 298 -17.28 2.80 1.60
CA CYS A 298 -18.27 2.33 2.56
C CYS A 298 -19.72 2.49 2.04
N LEU A 299 -20.03 3.63 1.42
CA LEU A 299 -21.35 3.87 0.82
C LEU A 299 -21.65 2.88 -0.33
N LEU A 300 -20.65 2.64 -1.19
CA LEU A 300 -20.76 1.67 -2.27
C LEU A 300 -20.92 0.23 -1.75
N LEU A 301 -20.21 -0.15 -0.68
CA LEU A 301 -20.37 -1.45 -0.02
C LEU A 301 -21.79 -1.65 0.52
N VAL A 302 -22.40 -0.61 1.10
CA VAL A 302 -23.81 -0.66 1.51
C VAL A 302 -24.71 -0.91 0.30
N ALA A 303 -24.48 -0.22 -0.81
CA ALA A 303 -25.23 -0.45 -2.05
C ALA A 303 -25.04 -1.89 -2.56
N ILE A 304 -23.80 -2.39 -2.59
CA ILE A 304 -23.46 -3.78 -2.98
C ILE A 304 -24.18 -4.79 -2.08
N PHE A 305 -24.12 -4.61 -0.75
CA PHE A 305 -24.82 -5.48 0.18
C PHE A 305 -26.33 -5.50 -0.05
N MET A 306 -26.94 -4.33 -0.26
CA MET A 306 -28.37 -4.21 -0.54
C MET A 306 -28.74 -4.91 -1.86
N ILE A 307 -27.92 -4.75 -2.89
CA ILE A 307 -28.09 -5.42 -4.18
C ILE A 307 -27.98 -6.95 -4.02
N ILE A 308 -27.01 -7.47 -3.28
CA ILE A 308 -26.86 -8.91 -3.04
C ILE A 308 -28.04 -9.44 -2.22
N ARG A 309 -28.50 -8.67 -1.24
CA ARG A 309 -29.55 -9.10 -0.31
C ARG A 309 -30.94 -9.13 -0.94
N PHE A 310 -31.26 -8.12 -1.76
CA PHE A 310 -32.59 -7.91 -2.31
C PHE A 310 -32.67 -8.10 -3.83
N GLY A 311 -31.55 -8.04 -4.53
CA GLY A 311 -31.46 -8.28 -5.96
C GLY A 311 -31.33 -9.76 -6.30
N SER A 312 -31.82 -10.15 -7.47
CA SER A 312 -31.60 -11.48 -8.07
C SER A 312 -30.33 -11.53 -8.94
N LEU A 313 -29.42 -10.57 -8.77
CA LEU A 313 -28.24 -10.43 -9.61
C LEU A 313 -27.20 -11.53 -9.28
N LYS A 314 -26.86 -12.31 -10.29
CA LYS A 314 -25.79 -13.31 -10.23
C LYS A 314 -24.46 -12.57 -10.37
N LEU A 315 -23.83 -12.22 -9.24
CA LEU A 315 -22.47 -11.68 -9.29
C LEU A 315 -21.54 -12.67 -9.99
N PRO A 316 -20.68 -12.22 -10.91
CA PRO A 316 -19.69 -13.07 -11.56
C PRO A 316 -18.56 -13.38 -10.56
N LEU A 317 -18.84 -14.20 -9.55
CA LEU A 317 -17.92 -14.57 -8.46
C LEU A 317 -16.57 -15.04 -9.00
N LYS A 318 -16.58 -15.75 -10.14
CA LYS A 318 -15.36 -16.19 -10.81
C LYS A 318 -14.48 -15.02 -11.26
N ALA A 319 -15.06 -14.00 -11.89
CA ALA A 319 -14.31 -12.82 -12.34
C ALA A 319 -13.79 -12.02 -11.14
N PHE A 320 -14.61 -11.88 -10.09
CA PHE A 320 -14.21 -11.23 -8.85
C PHE A 320 -13.02 -11.94 -8.19
N PHE A 321 -13.13 -13.24 -7.91
CA PHE A 321 -12.05 -14.01 -7.27
C PHE A 321 -10.77 -14.02 -8.12
N ILE A 322 -10.87 -14.06 -9.45
CA ILE A 322 -9.69 -13.98 -10.33
C ILE A 322 -9.07 -12.58 -10.25
N GLY A 323 -9.87 -11.53 -10.37
CA GLY A 323 -9.39 -10.15 -10.33
C GLY A 323 -8.71 -9.81 -9.01
N THR A 324 -9.33 -10.15 -7.87
CA THR A 324 -8.75 -9.89 -6.55
C THR A 324 -7.49 -10.70 -6.30
N SER A 325 -7.43 -11.96 -6.77
CA SER A 325 -6.21 -12.77 -6.63
C SER A 325 -5.06 -12.26 -7.50
N ILE A 326 -5.34 -11.74 -8.71
CA ILE A 326 -4.31 -11.12 -9.55
C ILE A 326 -3.77 -9.86 -8.86
N LEU A 327 -4.65 -9.02 -8.33
CA LEU A 327 -4.24 -7.82 -7.58
C LEU A 327 -3.37 -8.18 -6.37
N MET A 328 -3.76 -9.20 -5.61
CA MET A 328 -2.98 -9.68 -4.45
C MET A 328 -1.61 -10.25 -4.84
N TYR A 329 -1.52 -10.95 -5.96
CA TYR A 329 -0.22 -11.37 -6.48
C TYR A 329 0.66 -10.20 -6.90
N LEU A 330 0.10 -9.18 -7.54
CA LEU A 330 0.84 -7.97 -7.89
C LEU A 330 1.37 -7.31 -6.61
N LEU A 331 0.52 -7.13 -5.60
CA LEU A 331 0.92 -6.55 -4.32
C LEU A 331 1.97 -7.39 -3.58
N ALA A 332 1.90 -8.72 -3.66
CA ALA A 332 2.96 -9.58 -3.12
C ALA A 332 4.31 -9.32 -3.80
N VAL A 333 4.34 -9.10 -5.12
CA VAL A 333 5.57 -8.73 -5.84
C VAL A 333 6.05 -7.33 -5.43
N VAL A 334 5.14 -6.35 -5.31
CA VAL A 334 5.47 -5.00 -4.84
C VAL A 334 6.11 -5.06 -3.44
N PHE A 335 5.48 -5.77 -2.51
CA PHE A 335 5.93 -5.87 -1.12
C PHE A 335 7.23 -6.67 -0.95
N ALA A 336 7.51 -7.62 -1.86
CA ALA A 336 8.79 -8.33 -1.86
C ALA A 336 9.97 -7.38 -2.10
N GLY A 337 9.79 -6.37 -2.96
CA GLY A 337 10.80 -5.34 -3.21
C GLY A 337 10.84 -4.30 -2.10
N GLY A 338 9.67 -3.76 -1.71
CA GLY A 338 9.55 -2.77 -0.64
C GLY A 338 10.10 -3.25 0.69
N GLY A 339 9.77 -4.48 1.11
CA GLY A 339 10.26 -5.03 2.36
C GLY A 339 11.78 -5.18 2.42
N ILE A 340 12.44 -5.44 1.28
CA ILE A 340 13.90 -5.47 1.22
C ILE A 340 14.49 -4.07 1.24
N LYS A 341 13.86 -3.09 0.57
CA LYS A 341 14.28 -1.69 0.61
C LYS A 341 14.26 -1.15 2.04
N GLU A 342 13.19 -1.37 2.80
CA GLU A 342 13.12 -0.97 4.21
C GLU A 342 14.22 -1.61 5.05
N LEU A 343 14.59 -2.87 4.76
CA LEU A 343 15.73 -3.53 5.42
C LEU A 343 17.09 -2.99 4.96
N GLN A 344 17.19 -2.42 3.76
CA GLN A 344 18.37 -1.67 3.31
C GLN A 344 18.46 -0.33 4.04
N GLU A 345 17.33 0.36 4.24
CA GLU A 345 17.25 1.61 5.01
C GLU A 345 17.56 1.41 6.49
N ALA A 346 17.23 0.23 7.03
CA ALA A 346 17.61 -0.19 8.39
C ALA A 346 19.08 -0.61 8.56
N ASP A 347 19.93 -0.48 7.52
CA ASP A 347 21.32 -0.96 7.47
C ASP A 347 21.49 -2.48 7.73
N ILE A 348 20.44 -3.28 7.52
CA ILE A 348 20.45 -4.74 7.72
C ILE A 348 20.92 -5.47 6.46
N ILE A 349 20.49 -4.99 5.29
CA ILE A 349 20.78 -5.60 3.99
C ILE A 349 21.69 -4.68 3.18
N PRO A 350 22.77 -5.21 2.56
CA PRO A 350 23.65 -4.41 1.72
C PRO A 350 22.93 -3.89 0.47
N VAL A 351 23.44 -2.78 -0.06
CA VAL A 351 22.92 -2.14 -1.28
C VAL A 351 23.87 -2.41 -2.43
N THR A 352 23.45 -3.20 -3.43
CA THR A 352 24.17 -3.39 -4.69
C THR A 352 23.39 -2.76 -5.83
N PRO A 353 23.76 -1.54 -6.29
CA PRO A 353 23.02 -0.83 -7.33
C PRO A 353 23.04 -1.53 -8.70
N VAL A 354 21.93 -1.43 -9.44
CA VAL A 354 21.79 -1.91 -10.82
C VAL A 354 21.56 -0.74 -11.76
N ASN A 355 22.61 -0.35 -12.49
CA ASN A 355 22.65 0.89 -13.29
C ASN A 355 21.69 0.95 -14.49
N TYR A 356 20.97 -0.12 -14.82
CA TYR A 356 20.10 -0.21 -16.01
C TYR A 356 18.60 -0.27 -15.68
N ILE A 357 18.24 -0.33 -14.40
CA ILE A 357 16.85 -0.42 -13.94
C ILE A 357 16.52 0.88 -13.21
N ARG A 358 15.36 1.45 -13.51
CA ARG A 358 14.87 2.68 -12.85
C ARG A 358 13.95 2.31 -11.69
N SER A 359 13.94 3.15 -10.66
CA SER A 359 12.96 3.08 -9.57
C SER A 359 11.54 3.26 -10.13
N ILE A 360 10.61 2.42 -9.70
CA ILE A 360 9.17 2.58 -9.93
C ILE A 360 8.47 2.26 -8.62
N ASP A 361 8.26 3.27 -7.78
CA ASP A 361 7.68 3.14 -6.45
C ASP A 361 6.33 2.42 -6.46
N LEU A 362 5.48 2.72 -7.45
CA LEU A 362 4.16 2.10 -7.60
C LEU A 362 4.25 0.57 -7.79
N LEU A 363 5.32 0.09 -8.43
CA LEU A 363 5.56 -1.33 -8.64
C LEU A 363 6.51 -1.92 -7.58
N GLY A 364 6.95 -1.10 -6.61
CA GLY A 364 7.97 -1.46 -5.62
C GLY A 364 9.29 -1.86 -6.26
N ILE A 365 9.57 -1.42 -7.49
CA ILE A 365 10.80 -1.78 -8.21
C ILE A 365 11.86 -0.79 -7.80
N TYR A 366 12.93 -1.29 -7.17
CA TYR A 366 14.05 -0.47 -6.74
C TYR A 366 15.33 -0.92 -7.46
N PRO A 367 16.27 0.00 -7.75
CA PRO A 367 17.42 -0.29 -8.60
C PRO A 367 18.54 -1.02 -7.82
N THR A 368 18.21 -2.05 -7.04
CA THR A 368 19.18 -2.85 -6.27
C THR A 368 19.01 -4.35 -6.53
N VAL A 369 20.10 -5.10 -6.58
CA VAL A 369 20.04 -6.56 -6.84
C VAL A 369 19.21 -7.25 -5.76
N GLU A 370 19.38 -6.83 -4.51
CA GLU A 370 18.74 -7.42 -3.34
C GLU A 370 17.22 -7.23 -3.35
N THR A 371 16.70 -6.11 -3.87
CA THR A 371 15.25 -5.88 -4.01
C THR A 371 14.68 -6.60 -5.22
N LEU A 372 15.38 -6.60 -6.36
CA LEU A 372 14.89 -7.16 -7.62
C LEU A 372 14.82 -8.69 -7.60
N VAL A 373 15.79 -9.36 -6.98
CA VAL A 373 15.84 -10.84 -6.96
C VAL A 373 14.60 -11.45 -6.29
N PRO A 374 14.18 -11.04 -5.08
CA PRO A 374 12.94 -11.48 -4.45
C PRO A 374 11.70 -11.16 -5.28
N GLN A 375 11.64 -10.02 -5.95
CA GLN A 375 10.50 -9.68 -6.82
C GLN A 375 10.39 -10.60 -8.04
N VAL A 376 11.50 -10.86 -8.73
CA VAL A 376 11.53 -11.78 -9.87
C VAL A 376 11.20 -13.20 -9.41
N PHE A 377 11.74 -13.64 -8.28
CA PHE A 377 11.40 -14.93 -7.69
C PHE A 377 9.90 -15.01 -7.37
N MET A 378 9.33 -14.00 -6.72
CA MET A 378 7.91 -13.94 -6.38
C MET A 378 7.04 -13.98 -7.64
N LEU A 379 7.41 -13.22 -8.69
CA LEU A 379 6.73 -13.22 -9.97
C LEU A 379 6.71 -14.62 -10.61
N LEU A 380 7.85 -15.32 -10.60
CA LEU A 380 7.94 -16.70 -11.12
C LEU A 380 7.04 -17.66 -10.32
N VAL A 381 7.05 -17.55 -8.99
CA VAL A 381 6.20 -18.36 -8.10
C VAL A 381 4.71 -18.11 -8.37
N VAL A 382 4.30 -16.86 -8.59
CA VAL A 382 2.94 -16.48 -9.00
C VAL A 382 2.56 -17.12 -10.34
N VAL A 383 3.41 -17.00 -11.35
CA VAL A 383 3.16 -17.55 -12.70
C VAL A 383 3.02 -19.07 -12.65
N VAL A 384 3.94 -19.75 -11.96
CA VAL A 384 3.90 -21.21 -11.78
C VAL A 384 2.62 -21.61 -11.06
N SER A 385 2.23 -20.90 -9.99
CA SER A 385 1.02 -21.22 -9.25
C SER A 385 -0.24 -21.04 -10.09
N PHE A 386 -0.30 -19.97 -10.88
CA PHE A 386 -1.42 -19.73 -11.79
C PHE A 386 -1.56 -20.84 -12.85
N ILE A 387 -0.44 -21.26 -13.45
CA ILE A 387 -0.39 -22.38 -14.42
C ILE A 387 -0.82 -23.69 -13.75
N TYR A 388 -0.31 -23.98 -12.55
CA TYR A 388 -0.65 -25.17 -11.79
C TYR A 388 -2.15 -25.24 -11.46
N LEU A 389 -2.70 -24.15 -10.92
CA LEU A 389 -4.13 -24.05 -10.59
C LEU A 389 -5.03 -24.12 -11.82
N LYS A 390 -4.57 -23.63 -12.99
CA LYS A 390 -5.28 -23.78 -14.25
C LYS A 390 -5.24 -25.23 -14.77
N SER A 391 -4.10 -25.90 -14.66
CA SER A 391 -3.90 -27.28 -15.15
C SER A 391 -4.71 -28.31 -14.36
N ARG A 392 -4.86 -28.09 -13.05
CA ARG A 392 -5.68 -28.95 -12.18
C ARG A 392 -7.20 -28.82 -12.46
N LYS A 393 -7.63 -27.77 -13.15
CA LYS A 393 -9.04 -27.55 -13.54
C LYS A 393 -9.43 -28.26 -14.85
N VAL A 394 -8.47 -28.83 -15.58
CA VAL A 394 -8.71 -29.54 -16.86
C VAL A 394 -8.91 -31.05 -16.66
N LYS A 395 -8.72 -31.56 -15.44
CA LYS A 395 -9.10 -32.92 -15.01
C LYS A 395 -10.31 -32.84 -14.08
#